data_AF-J9E7H5-F1
#
_entry.id   AF-J9E7H5-F1
#
_cell.length_a   1.000
_cell.length_b   1.000
_cell.length_c   1.000
_cell.angle_alpha   90.00
_cell.angle_beta   90.00
_cell.angle_gamma   90.00
#
_symmetry.space_group_name_H-M   'P 1'
#
loop_
_entity.id
_entity.type
_entity.pdbx_description
1 polymer ?
#
loop_
_entity_poly.entity_id
_entity_poly.type
_entity_poly.pdbx_seq_one_letter_code
_entity_poly.pdbx_strand_id
1 'polypeptide(L)'
;MKSDLYYQYSPGPEIYSRKVFVGGLPIDIDENELTATFSRFGPLVVDWPNKSENKSYFPPKGYVFLIFEYEVSVRALVQSCFVEDEKLFLYISSPLSPDKLVQIRPWRLADADYVVEASIPLYARRTVFVGGVPRPIKAVELAHIMDRLYGSVGCAGIDTDVEYKYPKGAGRIAFTNQNSYMKAITDRYVQLSHGEVEKRVELKPYVLDDQPCDECGGERCGHRHAPFFCPQLSCLQYYCEKCWTTIHGCRAREDHKPLVKEA
;
A
#
# COMPACT_ATOMS: atom_id res chain seq x y z
N MET A 1 -3.00 -26.32 -22.17
CA MET A 1 -2.97 -26.92 -20.81
C MET A 1 -1.66 -26.53 -20.13
N LYS A 2 -1.74 -25.58 -19.18
CA LYS A 2 -0.92 -25.44 -17.97
C LYS A 2 -1.21 -24.04 -17.41
N SER A 3 -2.24 -23.99 -16.59
CA SER A 3 -2.75 -22.79 -15.93
C SER A 3 -3.08 -23.17 -14.48
N ASP A 4 -2.10 -23.64 -13.70
CA ASP A 4 -2.34 -24.10 -12.32
C ASP A 4 -1.09 -23.95 -11.43
N LEU A 5 -0.45 -22.78 -11.41
CA LEU A 5 0.58 -22.46 -10.40
C LEU A 5 0.44 -21.01 -9.94
N TYR A 6 -0.72 -20.66 -9.38
CA TYR A 6 -0.90 -19.38 -8.68
C TYR A 6 -1.58 -19.64 -7.34
N TYR A 7 -0.78 -19.81 -6.30
CA TYR A 7 -1.29 -19.98 -4.94
C TYR A 7 -1.53 -18.59 -4.34
N GLN A 8 -2.75 -18.07 -4.50
CA GLN A 8 -3.19 -16.88 -3.79
C GLN A 8 -3.42 -17.23 -2.32
N TYR A 9 -2.66 -16.60 -1.42
CA TYR A 9 -2.86 -16.68 0.01
C TYR A 9 -4.30 -16.24 0.34
N SER A 10 -5.11 -17.15 0.90
CA SER A 10 -6.54 -16.94 1.17
C SER A 10 -6.73 -16.34 2.57
N PRO A 11 -7.12 -15.06 2.73
CA PRO A 11 -7.28 -14.44 4.04
C PRO A 11 -8.73 -14.64 4.55
N GLY A 12 -9.09 -15.86 4.94
CA GLY A 12 -10.32 -16.13 5.72
C GLY A 12 -11.65 -15.89 4.99
N PRO A 13 -12.77 -15.73 5.72
CA PRO A 13 -14.12 -15.66 5.17
C PRO A 13 -14.46 -14.32 4.52
N GLU A 14 -13.62 -13.28 4.63
CA GLU A 14 -13.82 -11.93 4.06
C GLU A 14 -13.09 -11.79 2.72
N ILE A 15 -13.75 -11.25 1.69
CA ILE A 15 -13.17 -11.09 0.35
C ILE A 15 -12.74 -9.64 0.12
N TYR A 16 -13.52 -8.69 0.63
CA TYR A 16 -13.33 -7.26 0.41
C TYR A 16 -13.01 -6.49 1.69
N SER A 17 -12.31 -5.37 1.55
CA SER A 17 -12.33 -4.31 2.56
C SER A 17 -13.74 -3.78 2.71
N ARG A 18 -14.12 -3.45 3.94
CA ARG A 18 -15.36 -2.72 4.24
C ARG A 18 -15.36 -1.28 3.72
N LYS A 19 -14.18 -0.76 3.34
CA LYS A 19 -14.02 0.56 2.73
C LYS A 19 -14.02 0.43 1.21
N VAL A 20 -14.91 1.18 0.55
CA VAL A 20 -15.14 1.14 -0.90
C VAL A 20 -15.05 2.55 -1.45
N PHE A 21 -14.29 2.73 -2.53
CA PHE A 21 -14.27 4.01 -3.24
C PHE A 21 -15.45 4.10 -4.21
N VAL A 22 -16.09 5.26 -4.25
CA VAL A 22 -17.14 5.60 -5.23
C VAL A 22 -16.79 6.91 -5.90
N GLY A 23 -16.68 6.93 -7.23
CA GLY A 23 -16.28 8.11 -8.00
C GLY A 23 -17.21 8.40 -9.18
N GLY A 24 -17.12 9.62 -9.71
CA GLY A 24 -18.00 10.09 -10.79
C GLY A 24 -19.38 10.54 -10.30
N LEU A 25 -19.47 10.89 -9.01
CA LEU A 25 -20.71 11.31 -8.36
C LEU A 25 -21.33 12.55 -9.05
N PRO A 26 -22.67 12.68 -9.05
CA PRO A 26 -23.32 13.95 -9.36
C PRO A 26 -22.77 15.09 -8.51
N ILE A 27 -22.69 16.31 -9.07
CA ILE A 27 -22.15 17.47 -8.36
C ILE A 27 -23.06 17.92 -7.21
N ASP A 28 -24.34 17.58 -7.28
CA ASP A 28 -25.40 17.98 -6.37
C ASP A 28 -25.79 16.90 -5.35
N ILE A 29 -25.16 15.72 -5.39
CA ILE A 29 -25.49 14.65 -4.43
C ILE A 29 -24.87 14.95 -3.06
N ASP A 30 -25.69 14.83 -2.02
CA ASP A 30 -25.29 14.99 -0.63
C ASP A 30 -25.09 13.65 0.09
N GLU A 31 -24.64 13.72 1.34
CA GLU A 31 -24.43 12.54 2.20
C GLU A 31 -25.71 11.76 2.50
N ASN A 32 -26.85 12.44 2.66
CA ASN A 32 -28.12 11.80 2.98
C ASN A 32 -28.60 10.97 1.78
N GLU A 33 -28.49 11.49 0.56
CA GLU A 33 -28.84 10.77 -0.66
C GLU A 33 -27.90 9.59 -0.91
N LEU A 34 -26.60 9.76 -0.66
CA LEU A 34 -25.64 8.65 -0.70
C LEU A 34 -26.00 7.57 0.33
N THR A 35 -26.28 7.96 1.57
CA THR A 35 -26.65 7.04 2.64
C THR A 35 -27.96 6.31 2.31
N ALA A 36 -28.99 7.03 1.84
CA ALA A 36 -30.25 6.44 1.39
C ALA A 36 -30.04 5.45 0.23
N THR A 37 -29.17 5.79 -0.72
CA THR A 37 -28.86 4.95 -1.88
C THR A 37 -28.15 3.65 -1.49
N PHE A 38 -27.16 3.71 -0.60
CA PHE A 38 -26.28 2.58 -0.30
C PHE A 38 -26.71 1.77 0.94
N SER A 39 -27.56 2.33 1.82
CA SER A 39 -28.07 1.62 3.01
C SER A 39 -28.86 0.36 2.69
N ARG A 40 -29.38 0.23 1.46
CA ARG A 40 -30.02 -1.01 0.96
C ARG A 40 -29.09 -2.23 1.02
N PHE A 41 -27.77 -2.03 0.99
CA PHE A 41 -26.78 -3.11 1.09
C PHE A 41 -26.37 -3.42 2.53
N GLY A 42 -26.63 -2.50 3.46
CA GLY A 42 -26.35 -2.62 4.89
C GLY A 42 -25.90 -1.30 5.52
N PRO A 43 -25.71 -1.25 6.85
CA PRO A 43 -25.27 -0.05 7.56
C PRO A 43 -23.91 0.44 7.06
N LEU A 44 -23.77 1.75 6.85
CA LEU A 44 -22.54 2.38 6.40
C LEU A 44 -22.36 3.80 6.94
N VAL A 45 -21.13 4.28 6.83
CA VAL A 45 -20.76 5.70 6.97
C VAL A 45 -20.18 6.18 5.65
N VAL A 46 -20.54 7.40 5.23
CA VAL A 46 -19.94 8.07 4.07
C VAL A 46 -18.81 8.97 4.55
N ASP A 47 -17.63 8.84 3.96
CA ASP A 47 -16.44 9.62 4.30
C ASP A 47 -15.79 10.21 3.05
N TRP A 48 -15.13 11.36 3.20
CA TRP A 48 -14.25 11.93 2.17
C TRP A 48 -13.19 12.82 2.82
N PRO A 49 -12.07 13.08 2.14
CA PRO A 49 -10.98 13.87 2.72
C PRO A 49 -11.45 15.25 3.22
N ASN A 50 -11.03 15.60 4.43
CA ASN A 50 -11.30 16.89 5.10
C ASN A 50 -12.78 17.18 5.40
N LYS A 51 -13.62 16.14 5.51
CA LYS A 51 -15.05 16.28 5.84
C LYS A 51 -15.29 16.96 7.19
N SER A 52 -14.58 16.53 8.23
CA SER A 52 -14.72 17.07 9.60
C SER A 52 -14.27 18.53 9.74
N GLU A 53 -13.29 18.95 8.94
CA GLU A 53 -12.74 20.30 8.98
C GLU A 53 -13.63 21.31 8.24
N ASN A 54 -14.20 20.90 7.10
CA ASN A 54 -14.93 21.83 6.23
C ASN A 54 -16.44 21.90 6.51
N LYS A 55 -17.02 20.98 7.32
CA LYS A 55 -18.47 20.83 7.55
C LYS A 55 -19.31 20.89 6.25
N SER A 56 -18.70 20.56 5.11
CA SER A 56 -19.36 20.57 3.81
C SER A 56 -20.29 19.36 3.75
N TYR A 57 -21.50 19.54 3.22
CA TYR A 57 -22.41 18.44 2.94
C TYR A 57 -22.13 17.77 1.58
N PHE A 58 -21.33 18.40 0.73
CA PHE A 58 -21.05 17.95 -0.64
C PHE A 58 -19.61 17.43 -0.79
N PRO A 59 -19.39 16.33 -1.53
CA PRO A 59 -18.06 15.81 -1.83
C PRO A 59 -17.34 16.70 -2.86
N PRO A 60 -16.26 17.40 -2.49
CA PRO A 60 -15.67 18.49 -3.30
C PRO A 60 -14.98 18.04 -4.60
N LYS A 61 -14.82 16.72 -4.81
CA LYS A 61 -14.07 16.14 -5.95
C LYS A 61 -14.85 15.03 -6.67
N GLY A 62 -16.17 14.95 -6.46
CA GLY A 62 -17.01 13.95 -7.12
C GLY A 62 -16.70 12.50 -6.75
N TYR A 63 -16.15 12.27 -5.55
CA TYR A 63 -15.93 10.93 -5.00
C TYR A 63 -16.09 10.89 -3.48
N VAL A 64 -16.40 9.71 -2.96
CA VAL A 64 -16.47 9.39 -1.53
C VAL A 64 -15.87 8.01 -1.25
N PHE A 65 -15.71 7.71 0.03
CA PHE A 65 -15.51 6.37 0.55
C PHE A 65 -16.76 5.94 1.31
N LEU A 66 -17.31 4.79 0.96
CA LEU A 66 -18.32 4.10 1.76
C LEU A 66 -17.60 3.18 2.73
N ILE A 67 -17.91 3.26 4.01
CA ILE A 67 -17.37 2.39 5.06
C ILE A 67 -18.53 1.59 5.63
N PHE A 68 -18.70 0.36 5.17
CA PHE A 68 -19.75 -0.53 5.65
C PHE A 68 -19.40 -1.10 7.02
N GLU A 69 -20.42 -1.36 7.84
CA GLU A 69 -20.22 -2.05 9.11
C GLU A 69 -19.79 -3.51 8.88
N TYR A 70 -20.35 -4.17 7.86
CA TYR A 70 -20.14 -5.58 7.53
C TYR A 70 -19.59 -5.78 6.11
N GLU A 71 -18.68 -6.75 5.93
CA GLU A 71 -18.11 -7.08 4.62
C GLU A 71 -19.14 -7.69 3.65
N VAL A 72 -20.14 -8.41 4.16
CA VAL A 72 -21.23 -8.97 3.34
C VAL A 72 -22.02 -7.88 2.61
N SER A 73 -22.10 -6.67 3.18
CA SER A 73 -22.71 -5.51 2.52
C SER A 73 -21.93 -5.08 1.27
N VAL A 74 -20.60 -5.16 1.32
CA VAL A 74 -19.75 -4.89 0.15
C VAL A 74 -19.96 -5.93 -0.94
N ARG A 75 -20.14 -7.21 -0.57
CA ARG A 75 -20.50 -8.25 -1.55
C ARG A 75 -21.83 -7.98 -2.22
N ALA A 76 -22.85 -7.62 -1.45
CA ALA A 76 -24.16 -7.30 -1.98
C ALA A 76 -24.10 -6.10 -2.94
N LEU A 77 -23.31 -5.07 -2.59
CA LEU A 77 -23.04 -3.93 -3.46
C LEU A 77 -22.37 -4.39 -4.78
N VAL A 78 -21.29 -5.17 -4.70
CA VAL A 78 -20.55 -5.66 -5.87
C VAL A 78 -21.44 -6.53 -6.77
N GLN A 79 -22.28 -7.40 -6.19
CA GLN A 79 -23.22 -8.24 -6.93
C GLN A 79 -24.32 -7.44 -7.65
N SER A 80 -24.60 -6.23 -7.17
CA SER A 80 -25.59 -5.33 -7.77
C SER A 80 -24.99 -4.37 -8.79
N CYS A 81 -23.66 -4.34 -8.92
CA CYS A 81 -22.97 -3.56 -9.94
C CYS A 81 -22.99 -4.29 -11.29
N PHE A 82 -22.95 -3.53 -12.37
CA PHE A 82 -22.61 -4.09 -13.67
C PHE A 82 -21.11 -3.90 -13.95
N VAL A 83 -20.57 -4.77 -14.81
CA VAL A 83 -19.15 -4.80 -15.18
C VAL A 83 -18.99 -4.27 -16.60
N GLU A 84 -18.11 -3.29 -16.77
CA GLU A 84 -17.69 -2.75 -18.08
C GLU A 84 -16.18 -2.50 -18.01
N ASP A 85 -15.42 -3.03 -18.97
CA ASP A 85 -13.94 -2.96 -19.00
C ASP A 85 -13.25 -3.33 -17.67
N GLU A 86 -13.67 -4.44 -17.06
CA GLU A 86 -13.19 -4.92 -15.74
C GLU A 86 -13.43 -3.93 -14.56
N LYS A 87 -14.23 -2.89 -14.77
CA LYS A 87 -14.63 -1.90 -13.76
C LYS A 87 -16.09 -2.13 -13.37
N LEU A 88 -16.40 -1.85 -12.11
CA LEU A 88 -17.74 -1.98 -11.56
C LEU A 88 -18.44 -0.62 -11.57
N PHE A 89 -19.71 -0.60 -11.96
CA PHE A 89 -20.51 0.60 -11.99
C PHE A 89 -21.91 0.37 -11.42
N LEU A 90 -22.50 1.46 -10.92
CA LEU A 90 -23.86 1.48 -10.38
C LEU A 90 -24.54 2.79 -10.81
N TYR A 91 -25.84 2.73 -11.11
CA TYR A 91 -26.65 3.93 -11.31
C TYR A 91 -27.10 4.50 -9.97
N ILE A 92 -26.93 5.81 -9.81
CA ILE A 92 -27.48 6.57 -8.68
C ILE A 92 -28.17 7.83 -9.19
N SER A 93 -29.11 8.35 -8.43
CA SER A 93 -29.86 9.55 -8.80
C SER A 93 -29.68 10.63 -7.76
N SER A 94 -29.49 11.86 -8.20
CA SER A 94 -29.57 13.09 -7.40
C SER A 94 -30.74 13.96 -7.91
N PRO A 95 -31.16 15.00 -7.19
CA PRO A 95 -32.25 15.87 -7.62
C PRO A 95 -32.07 16.47 -9.02
N LEU A 96 -30.84 16.77 -9.43
CA LEU A 96 -30.53 17.38 -10.74
C LEU A 96 -30.00 16.38 -11.78
N SER A 97 -29.56 15.19 -11.35
CA SER A 97 -28.98 14.17 -12.24
C SER A 97 -29.61 12.80 -12.00
N PRO A 98 -30.75 12.49 -12.65
CA PRO A 98 -31.32 11.14 -12.60
C PRO A 98 -30.41 10.15 -13.35
N ASP A 99 -30.30 8.93 -12.82
CA ASP A 99 -29.61 7.79 -13.44
C ASP A 99 -28.16 8.13 -13.86
N LYS A 100 -27.44 8.83 -12.98
CA LYS A 100 -26.02 9.08 -13.16
C LYS A 100 -25.24 7.80 -12.91
N LEU A 101 -24.36 7.48 -13.85
CA LEU A 101 -23.46 6.35 -13.69
C LEU A 101 -22.25 6.70 -12.82
N VAL A 102 -22.02 5.91 -11.78
CA VAL A 102 -20.87 6.07 -10.87
C VAL A 102 -20.01 4.82 -10.83
N GLN A 103 -18.71 5.02 -10.65
CA GLN A 103 -17.74 3.94 -10.58
C GLN A 103 -17.62 3.44 -9.14
N ILE A 104 -17.83 2.14 -8.94
CA ILE A 104 -17.64 1.44 -7.67
C ILE A 104 -16.30 0.72 -7.70
N ARG A 105 -15.47 0.94 -6.67
CA ARG A 105 -14.12 0.36 -6.61
C ARG A 105 -13.89 -0.27 -5.24
N PRO A 106 -14.26 -1.54 -5.07
CA PRO A 106 -13.96 -2.27 -3.85
C PRO A 106 -12.47 -2.65 -3.82
N TRP A 107 -11.91 -2.79 -2.62
CA TRP A 107 -10.58 -3.37 -2.46
C TRP A 107 -10.69 -4.85 -2.09
N ARG A 108 -10.06 -5.74 -2.85
CA ARG A 108 -9.97 -7.16 -2.52
C ARG A 108 -8.82 -7.39 -1.56
N LEU A 109 -9.08 -8.11 -0.47
CA LEU A 109 -8.05 -8.41 0.53
C LEU A 109 -6.92 -9.26 -0.05
N ALA A 110 -7.23 -10.15 -0.99
CA ALA A 110 -6.26 -10.98 -1.68
C ALA A 110 -5.31 -10.19 -2.62
N ASP A 111 -5.64 -8.94 -2.97
CA ASP A 111 -4.80 -8.10 -3.84
C ASP A 111 -3.69 -7.36 -3.04
N ALA A 112 -3.68 -7.50 -1.70
CA ALA A 112 -2.73 -6.83 -0.81
C ALA A 112 -1.34 -7.47 -0.80
N ASP A 113 -1.23 -8.77 -1.04
CA ASP A 113 0.04 -9.49 -1.00
C ASP A 113 0.19 -10.38 -2.23
N TYR A 114 1.42 -10.49 -2.73
CA TYR A 114 1.74 -11.36 -3.87
C TYR A 114 3.12 -11.97 -3.69
N VAL A 115 3.20 -13.28 -3.86
CA VAL A 115 4.45 -14.05 -3.80
C VAL A 115 4.64 -14.75 -5.14
N VAL A 116 5.81 -14.58 -5.77
CA VAL A 116 6.12 -15.19 -7.06
C VAL A 116 6.29 -16.70 -6.92
N GLU A 117 7.12 -17.12 -5.96
CA GLU A 117 7.36 -18.53 -5.69
C GLU A 117 7.56 -18.76 -4.18
N ALA A 118 6.64 -19.50 -3.55
CA ALA A 118 6.66 -19.73 -2.11
C ALA A 118 7.83 -20.59 -1.62
N SER A 119 8.52 -21.29 -2.53
CA SER A 119 9.68 -22.14 -2.24
C SER A 119 10.97 -21.34 -2.01
N ILE A 120 11.04 -20.09 -2.50
CA ILE A 120 12.26 -19.29 -2.48
C ILE A 120 12.37 -18.56 -1.14
N PRO A 121 13.44 -18.79 -0.34
CA PRO A 121 13.66 -18.06 0.90
C PRO A 121 13.88 -16.57 0.63
N LEU A 122 13.02 -15.73 1.20
CA LEU A 122 13.15 -14.28 1.14
C LEU A 122 13.81 -13.75 2.40
N TYR A 123 14.85 -12.95 2.20
CA TYR A 123 15.54 -12.29 3.31
C TYR A 123 14.91 -10.92 3.49
N ALA A 124 14.30 -10.68 4.65
CA ALA A 124 13.60 -9.43 4.94
C ALA A 124 14.47 -8.17 4.75
N ARG A 125 15.80 -8.31 4.89
CA ARG A 125 16.79 -7.22 4.68
C ARG A 125 16.92 -6.78 3.22
N ARG A 126 16.40 -7.57 2.27
CA ARG A 126 16.35 -7.24 0.84
C ARG A 126 15.00 -6.66 0.42
N THR A 127 14.27 -6.08 1.37
CA THR A 127 12.99 -5.43 1.15
C THR A 127 13.19 -3.93 0.95
N VAL A 128 12.51 -3.39 -0.06
CA VAL A 128 12.44 -1.97 -0.38
C VAL A 128 11.04 -1.48 -0.06
N PHE A 129 10.94 -0.35 0.62
CA PHE A 129 9.73 0.44 0.77
C PHE A 129 9.49 1.27 -0.49
N VAL A 130 8.26 1.26 -0.99
CA VAL A 130 7.82 2.00 -2.17
C VAL A 130 6.76 3.03 -1.74
N GLY A 131 7.18 4.27 -1.61
CA GLY A 131 6.33 5.38 -1.20
C GLY A 131 5.62 6.02 -2.38
N GLY A 132 4.33 6.32 -2.21
CA GLY A 132 3.55 7.09 -3.17
C GLY A 132 2.94 6.27 -4.31
N VAL A 133 2.83 4.94 -4.18
CA VAL A 133 2.17 4.12 -5.19
C VAL A 133 0.70 4.55 -5.41
N PRO A 134 0.14 4.41 -6.63
CA PRO A 134 -1.29 4.63 -6.84
C PRO A 134 -2.12 3.67 -5.99
N ARG A 135 -3.09 4.16 -5.20
CA ARG A 135 -4.01 3.31 -4.42
C ARG A 135 -4.75 2.21 -5.21
N PRO A 136 -5.05 2.37 -6.51
CA PRO A 136 -5.60 1.30 -7.34
C PRO A 136 -4.72 0.05 -7.48
N ILE A 137 -3.41 0.20 -7.32
CA ILE A 137 -2.45 -0.84 -7.73
C ILE A 137 -2.52 -2.06 -6.82
N LYS A 138 -2.47 -3.23 -7.44
CA LYS A 138 -2.42 -4.52 -6.75
C LYS A 138 -0.97 -4.94 -6.50
N ALA A 139 -0.75 -5.79 -5.50
CA ALA A 139 0.58 -6.31 -5.20
C ALA A 139 1.22 -7.02 -6.41
N VAL A 140 0.44 -7.82 -7.14
CA VAL A 140 0.91 -8.52 -8.35
C VAL A 140 1.36 -7.56 -9.46
N GLU A 141 0.64 -6.46 -9.66
CA GLU A 141 0.98 -5.46 -10.67
C GLU A 141 2.25 -4.71 -10.28
N LEU A 142 2.36 -4.32 -9.01
CA LEU A 142 3.57 -3.70 -8.47
C LEU A 142 4.78 -4.63 -8.60
N ALA A 143 4.61 -5.93 -8.29
CA ALA A 143 5.67 -6.93 -8.46
C ALA A 143 6.15 -7.00 -9.92
N HIS A 144 5.24 -7.10 -10.90
CA HIS A 144 5.60 -7.16 -12.31
C HIS A 144 6.25 -5.88 -12.84
N ILE A 145 5.83 -4.71 -12.37
CA ILE A 145 6.49 -3.45 -12.73
C ILE A 145 7.92 -3.45 -12.19
N MET A 146 8.10 -3.80 -10.92
CA MET A 146 9.41 -3.75 -10.27
C MET A 146 10.36 -4.84 -10.77
N ASP A 147 9.82 -6.00 -11.17
CA ASP A 147 10.59 -7.08 -11.80
C ASP A 147 11.08 -6.68 -13.19
N ARG A 148 10.28 -5.96 -13.98
CA ARG A 148 10.76 -5.41 -15.26
C ARG A 148 11.87 -4.37 -15.10
N LEU A 149 11.84 -3.59 -14.03
CA LEU A 149 12.81 -2.53 -13.77
C LEU A 149 14.13 -3.06 -13.18
N TYR A 150 14.03 -3.95 -12.20
CA TYR A 150 15.18 -4.37 -11.36
C TYR A 150 15.45 -5.88 -11.41
N GLY A 151 14.49 -6.68 -11.86
CA GLY A 151 14.53 -8.14 -11.89
C GLY A 151 14.44 -8.79 -10.51
N SER A 152 14.16 -10.09 -10.51
CA SER A 152 14.26 -10.95 -9.32
C SER A 152 13.41 -10.49 -8.13
N VAL A 153 12.20 -10.00 -8.41
CA VAL A 153 11.21 -9.77 -7.35
C VAL A 153 10.74 -11.12 -6.82
N GLY A 154 10.79 -11.29 -5.50
CA GLY A 154 10.30 -12.48 -4.81
C GLY A 154 8.87 -12.32 -4.30
N CYS A 155 8.57 -11.16 -3.70
CA CYS A 155 7.22 -10.80 -3.30
C CYS A 155 6.98 -9.29 -3.33
N ALA A 156 5.71 -8.92 -3.34
CA ALA A 156 5.23 -7.56 -3.18
C ALA A 156 4.10 -7.52 -2.16
N GLY A 157 3.99 -6.39 -1.45
CA GLY A 157 2.88 -6.11 -0.54
C GLY A 157 2.41 -4.66 -0.71
N ILE A 158 1.12 -4.43 -0.57
CA ILE A 158 0.51 -3.09 -0.52
C ILE A 158 0.26 -2.75 0.94
N ASP A 159 0.74 -1.58 1.38
CA ASP A 159 0.53 -1.14 2.74
C ASP A 159 -0.92 -0.67 2.91
N THR A 160 -1.63 -1.35 3.80
CA THR A 160 -3.01 -1.06 4.14
C THR A 160 -3.15 -0.39 5.51
N ASP A 161 -4.27 0.27 5.76
CA ASP A 161 -4.64 0.65 7.11
C ASP A 161 -5.05 -0.54 7.96
N VAL A 162 -4.92 -0.41 9.29
CA VAL A 162 -5.14 -1.52 10.23
C VAL A 162 -6.62 -1.82 10.39
N GLU A 163 -7.48 -0.81 10.29
CA GLU A 163 -8.91 -0.90 10.64
C GLU A 163 -9.75 -1.50 9.51
N TYR A 164 -9.49 -1.07 8.27
CA TYR A 164 -10.25 -1.44 7.09
C TYR A 164 -9.44 -2.28 6.12
N LYS A 165 -8.13 -2.46 6.34
CA LYS A 165 -7.24 -3.15 5.38
C LYS A 165 -7.32 -2.52 3.98
N TYR A 166 -7.44 -1.20 3.91
CA TYR A 166 -7.56 -0.44 2.66
C TYR A 166 -6.22 0.23 2.27
N PRO A 167 -5.85 0.29 0.97
CA PRO A 167 -4.55 0.83 0.52
C PRO A 167 -4.27 2.27 0.94
N LYS A 168 -3.07 2.50 1.51
CA LYS A 168 -2.58 3.82 1.93
C LYS A 168 -1.80 4.57 0.84
N GLY A 169 -1.45 3.90 -0.26
CA GLY A 169 -0.59 4.48 -1.31
C GLY A 169 0.90 4.30 -1.02
N ALA A 170 1.25 3.22 -0.32
CA ALA A 170 2.62 2.72 -0.16
C ALA A 170 2.63 1.21 -0.34
N GLY A 171 3.81 0.62 -0.52
CA GLY A 171 3.99 -0.82 -0.63
C GLY A 171 5.42 -1.25 -0.36
N ARG A 172 5.68 -2.54 -0.50
CA ARG A 172 6.95 -3.20 -0.23
C ARG A 172 7.30 -4.17 -1.34
N ILE A 173 8.58 -4.29 -1.63
CA ILE A 173 9.13 -5.23 -2.62
C ILE A 173 10.31 -5.95 -2.03
N ALA A 174 10.23 -7.27 -1.92
CA ALA A 174 11.37 -8.09 -1.51
C ALA A 174 12.04 -8.71 -2.74
N PHE A 175 13.36 -8.54 -2.83
CA PHE A 175 14.16 -9.12 -3.90
C PHE A 175 14.82 -10.43 -3.47
N THR A 176 14.88 -11.39 -4.40
CA THR A 176 15.54 -12.67 -4.14
C THR A 176 17.07 -12.54 -4.09
N ASN A 177 17.65 -11.52 -4.75
CA ASN A 177 19.08 -11.29 -4.80
C ASN A 177 19.49 -9.86 -4.37
N GLN A 178 20.76 -9.71 -3.95
CA GLN A 178 21.30 -8.44 -3.47
C GLN A 178 21.45 -7.38 -4.57
N ASN A 179 21.76 -7.79 -5.80
CA ASN A 179 22.01 -6.88 -6.91
C ASN A 179 20.76 -6.07 -7.29
N SER A 180 19.61 -6.73 -7.41
CA SER A 180 18.32 -6.08 -7.70
C SER A 180 17.90 -5.13 -6.57
N TYR A 181 18.09 -5.54 -5.31
CA TYR A 181 17.89 -4.67 -4.16
C TYR A 181 18.77 -3.41 -4.21
N MET A 182 20.08 -3.56 -4.45
CA MET A 182 21.00 -2.42 -4.50
C MET A 182 20.69 -1.46 -5.64
N LYS A 183 20.30 -1.97 -6.82
CA LYS A 183 19.85 -1.11 -7.95
C LYS A 183 18.65 -0.26 -7.55
N ALA A 184 17.63 -0.87 -6.95
CA ALA A 184 16.42 -0.17 -6.52
C ALA A 184 16.69 0.93 -5.47
N ILE A 185 17.54 0.65 -4.47
CA ILE A 185 17.91 1.65 -3.46
C ILE A 185 18.76 2.77 -4.06
N THR A 186 19.63 2.47 -5.02
CA THR A 186 20.48 3.47 -5.68
C THR A 186 19.66 4.47 -6.49
N ASP A 187 18.63 4.01 -7.22
CA ASP A 187 17.79 4.88 -8.04
C ASP A 187 16.97 5.87 -7.20
N ARG A 188 16.53 5.45 -6.01
CA ARG A 188 15.74 6.21 -5.02
C ARG A 188 14.37 6.73 -5.51
N TYR A 189 14.20 7.01 -6.79
CA TYR A 189 12.93 7.39 -7.39
C TYR A 189 12.78 6.71 -8.75
N VAL A 190 11.58 6.22 -9.03
CA VAL A 190 11.26 5.62 -10.33
C VAL A 190 9.89 6.09 -10.79
N GLN A 191 9.69 6.15 -12.10
CA GLN A 191 8.37 6.41 -12.67
C GLN A 191 7.58 5.11 -12.72
N LEU A 192 6.42 5.10 -12.09
CA LEU A 192 5.49 3.98 -12.09
C LEU A 192 4.28 4.36 -12.96
N SER A 193 4.04 3.56 -14.00
CA SER A 193 2.85 3.68 -14.85
C SER A 193 1.84 2.59 -14.50
N HIS A 194 0.59 3.00 -14.20
CA HIS A 194 -0.53 2.09 -13.91
C HIS A 194 -1.82 2.64 -14.54
N GLY A 195 -2.28 2.00 -15.62
CA GLY A 195 -3.34 2.53 -16.47
C GLY A 195 -2.92 3.86 -17.08
N GLU A 196 -3.78 4.87 -16.94
CA GLU A 196 -3.51 6.25 -17.39
C GLU A 196 -2.71 7.09 -16.38
N VAL A 197 -2.38 6.52 -15.21
CA VAL A 197 -1.68 7.23 -14.15
C VAL A 197 -0.18 6.97 -14.25
N GLU A 198 0.59 8.03 -14.46
CA GLU A 198 2.03 8.05 -14.25
C GLU A 198 2.35 8.76 -12.95
N LYS A 199 3.13 8.11 -12.08
CA LYS A 199 3.50 8.67 -10.79
C LYS A 199 4.94 8.35 -10.45
N ARG A 200 5.66 9.39 -10.05
CA ARG A 200 6.99 9.25 -9.48
C ARG A 200 6.87 8.69 -8.07
N VAL A 201 7.38 7.49 -7.85
CA VAL A 201 7.40 6.81 -6.54
C VAL A 201 8.79 6.89 -5.93
N GLU A 202 8.87 6.85 -4.60
CA GLU A 202 10.12 6.87 -3.85
C GLU A 202 10.47 5.47 -3.37
N LEU A 203 11.73 5.08 -3.54
CA LEU A 203 12.30 3.82 -3.09
C LEU A 203 13.23 4.09 -1.91
N LYS A 204 13.00 3.38 -0.81
CA LYS A 204 13.79 3.46 0.42
C LYS A 204 14.07 2.08 0.98
N PRO A 205 15.19 1.86 1.68
CA PRO A 205 15.38 0.62 2.42
C PRO A 205 14.23 0.42 3.41
N TYR A 206 13.68 -0.80 3.44
CA TYR A 206 12.68 -1.13 4.45
C TYR A 206 13.38 -1.40 5.79
N VAL A 207 13.10 -0.56 6.79
CA VAL A 207 13.70 -0.66 8.12
C VAL A 207 12.95 -1.70 8.95
N LEU A 208 13.67 -2.75 9.32
CA LEU A 208 13.19 -3.88 10.11
C LEU A 208 13.33 -3.60 11.61
N ASP A 209 12.44 -4.22 12.37
CA ASP A 209 12.50 -4.21 13.83
C ASP A 209 13.51 -5.23 14.35
N ASP A 210 13.93 -5.03 15.59
CA ASP A 210 14.70 -5.99 16.38
C ASP A 210 15.99 -6.49 15.72
N GLN A 211 16.62 -5.66 14.89
CA GLN A 211 17.86 -6.03 14.22
C GLN A 211 19.06 -5.91 15.16
N PRO A 212 20.00 -6.87 15.16
CA PRO A 212 21.27 -6.72 15.85
C PRO A 212 22.13 -5.66 15.16
N CYS A 213 23.13 -5.14 15.87
CA CYS A 213 24.15 -4.28 15.28
C CYS A 213 24.99 -5.08 14.27
N ASP A 214 25.07 -4.62 13.03
CA ASP A 214 25.83 -5.28 11.96
C ASP A 214 27.35 -5.18 12.17
N GLU A 215 27.80 -4.18 12.94
CA GLU A 215 29.23 -3.97 13.22
C GLU A 215 29.78 -4.90 14.32
N CYS A 216 29.02 -5.10 15.40
CA CYS A 216 29.52 -5.84 16.58
C CYS A 216 28.66 -7.04 16.98
N GLY A 217 27.65 -7.41 16.19
CA GLY A 217 26.75 -8.51 16.52
C GLY A 217 25.96 -8.34 17.83
N GLY A 218 25.95 -7.13 18.40
CA GLY A 218 25.34 -6.83 19.70
C GLY A 218 26.27 -6.93 20.92
N GLU A 219 27.52 -7.39 20.75
CA GLU A 219 28.47 -7.58 21.87
C GLU A 219 28.71 -6.30 22.66
N ARG A 220 28.78 -5.15 21.97
CA ARG A 220 29.08 -3.86 22.62
C ARG A 220 27.86 -3.24 23.32
N CYS A 221 26.65 -3.76 23.12
CA CYS A 221 25.40 -3.21 23.66
C CYS A 221 24.59 -4.21 24.50
N GLY A 222 25.19 -5.35 24.90
CA GLY A 222 24.54 -6.38 25.69
C GLY A 222 23.44 -7.11 24.91
N HIS A 223 23.66 -7.35 23.61
CA HIS A 223 22.73 -7.96 22.67
C HIS A 223 21.38 -7.25 22.52
N ARG A 224 21.29 -5.98 22.94
CA ARG A 224 20.16 -5.10 22.61
C ARG A 224 20.10 -4.81 21.12
N HIS A 225 18.89 -4.67 20.59
CA HIS A 225 18.65 -4.30 19.20
C HIS A 225 19.28 -2.94 18.86
N ALA A 226 19.70 -2.80 17.61
CA ALA A 226 20.28 -1.59 17.07
C ALA A 226 19.17 -0.52 16.87
N PRO A 227 19.26 0.64 17.53
CA PRO A 227 18.25 1.70 17.38
C PRO A 227 18.42 2.52 16.09
N PHE A 228 19.56 2.37 15.40
CA PHE A 228 19.90 3.19 14.25
C PHE A 228 20.10 2.35 13.00
N PHE A 229 19.44 2.76 11.92
CA PHE A 229 19.73 2.28 10.58
C PHE A 229 20.33 3.41 9.75
N CYS A 230 21.50 3.20 9.14
CA CYS A 230 22.11 4.16 8.22
C CYS A 230 21.61 3.90 6.79
N PRO A 231 20.81 4.79 6.17
CA PRO A 231 20.27 4.55 4.83
C PRO A 231 21.26 4.89 3.70
N GLN A 232 22.46 5.39 4.02
CA GLN A 232 23.47 5.74 3.02
C GLN A 232 24.05 4.48 2.39
N LEU A 233 24.20 4.48 1.05
CA LEU A 233 24.66 3.30 0.29
C LEU A 233 26.02 2.77 0.75
N SER A 234 26.90 3.63 1.24
CA SER A 234 28.22 3.24 1.78
C SER A 234 28.16 2.53 3.13
N CYS A 235 27.00 2.56 3.80
CA CYS A 235 26.76 1.89 5.08
C CYS A 235 25.67 0.83 4.93
N LEU A 236 24.42 1.25 4.70
CA LEU A 236 23.23 0.42 4.56
C LEU A 236 23.11 -0.69 5.63
N GLN A 237 23.30 -0.27 6.88
CA GLN A 237 23.57 -1.14 8.03
C GLN A 237 22.86 -0.65 9.29
N TYR A 238 22.60 -1.59 10.20
CA TYR A 238 22.12 -1.34 11.56
C TYR A 238 23.30 -1.15 12.51
N TYR A 239 23.21 -0.14 13.38
CA TYR A 239 24.24 0.19 14.36
C TYR A 239 23.64 0.36 15.75
N CYS A 240 24.31 -0.21 16.76
CA CYS A 240 24.10 0.21 18.14
C CYS A 240 24.69 1.60 18.39
N GLU A 241 24.25 2.28 19.45
CA GLU A 241 24.69 3.66 19.76
C GLU A 241 26.22 3.81 19.76
N LYS A 242 26.94 2.88 20.41
CA LYS A 242 28.41 2.92 20.48
C LYS A 242 29.07 2.79 19.11
N CYS A 243 28.58 1.89 18.27
CA CYS A 243 29.13 1.68 16.92
C CYS A 243 28.78 2.86 16.02
N TRP A 244 27.56 3.39 16.13
CA TRP A 244 27.14 4.59 15.40
C TRP A 244 28.09 5.76 15.67
N THR A 245 28.27 6.14 16.94
CA THR A 245 29.14 7.26 17.33
C THR A 245 30.59 7.07 16.88
N THR A 246 31.10 5.83 16.95
CA THR A 246 32.48 5.53 16.53
C THR A 246 32.67 5.66 15.02
N ILE A 247 31.73 5.12 14.24
CA ILE A 247 31.84 5.04 12.77
C ILE A 247 31.41 6.35 12.10
N HIS A 248 30.34 6.97 12.58
CA HIS A 248 29.76 8.20 12.04
C HIS A 248 30.30 9.46 12.71
N GLY A 249 31.23 9.32 13.67
CA GLY A 249 32.03 10.45 14.17
C GLY A 249 33.21 10.83 13.27
N CYS A 250 33.48 10.07 12.21
CA CYS A 250 34.55 10.39 11.27
C CYS A 250 34.09 11.37 10.18
N ARG A 251 35.00 12.22 9.69
CA ARG A 251 34.70 13.23 8.65
C ARG A 251 34.07 12.65 7.37
N ALA A 252 34.34 11.39 7.05
CA ALA A 252 33.82 10.76 5.84
C ALA A 252 32.34 10.33 5.96
N ARG A 253 31.77 10.33 7.17
CA ARG A 253 30.41 9.82 7.45
C ARG A 253 29.64 10.69 8.45
N GLU A 254 30.12 11.89 8.76
CA GLU A 254 29.54 12.79 9.77
C GLU A 254 28.20 13.41 9.33
N ASP A 255 27.95 13.46 8.02
CA ASP A 255 26.72 13.96 7.40
C ASP A 255 25.63 12.88 7.28
N HIS A 256 25.97 11.61 7.56
CA HIS A 256 25.02 10.52 7.55
C HIS A 256 24.00 10.70 8.69
N LYS A 257 22.71 10.61 8.34
CA LYS A 257 21.61 10.71 9.31
C LYS A 257 21.00 9.33 9.57
N PRO A 258 20.87 8.90 10.83
CA PRO A 258 20.23 7.64 11.13
C PRO A 258 18.72 7.75 10.87
N LEU A 259 18.14 6.68 10.33
CA LEU A 259 16.72 6.44 10.49
C LEU A 259 16.52 5.78 11.86
N VAL A 260 15.76 6.45 12.71
CA VAL A 260 15.29 5.95 14.00
C VAL A 260 13.84 5.60 13.80
N LYS A 261 13.44 4.37 14.14
CA LYS A 261 12.02 4.02 14.17
C LYS A 261 11.49 4.49 15.51
N GLU A 262 10.53 5.44 15.51
CA GLU A 262 9.82 5.83 16.72
C GLU A 262 9.11 4.59 17.29
N ALA A 263 9.33 4.34 18.59
CA ALA A 263 8.79 3.20 19.32
C ALA A 263 7.29 3.36 19.60
#